data_AF-A0AAV2M9G2-F1
#
_entry.id   AF-A0AAV2M9G2-F1
#
_cell.length_a   1.000
_cell.length_b   1.000
_cell.length_c   1.000
_cell.angle_alpha   90.00
_cell.angle_beta   90.00
_cell.angle_gamma   90.00
#
_symmetry.space_group_name_H-M   'P 1'
#
loop_
_entity.id
_entity.type
_entity.pdbx_description
1 polymer ?
#
loop_
_entity_poly.entity_id
_entity_poly.type
_entity_poly.pdbx_seq_one_letter_code
_entity_poly.pdbx_strand_id
1 'polypeptide(L)'
;MSCSMSCSMVLYVLLYDLLYDLLYVLLYVLLYVLLYVLLYDLLYDLLYVLLYVLLYDLLYVLLYVLLYVLRYDLLYVLLYDLLYVLLYVLLYDLLYVLLYDLLYDLLYDLLYVLLYDLLYDLLYDLLYDLLYDLLYDLLYVLLYVLLYVLLYVLLYDLLYDLLYDLLYDLLYDLLYDLLYDLLYVLLYDLLYVLLYDLLYVLLYDLLYVLLYDLLYVLLYDLLYVLLYDLLYVLLYDLLYDLLYDLLYDLLYDLLYVLLYVLLYVLLYVLLYVLLYDLLYDLLKGFQLKP
;
A
#
# COMPACT_ATOMS: atom_id res chain seq x y z
N MET A 1 46.74 30.37 -199.47
CA MET A 1 45.59 29.67 -198.86
C MET A 1 45.93 28.94 -197.53
N SER A 2 47.00 29.30 -196.84
CA SER A 2 47.44 28.64 -195.59
C SER A 2 47.21 29.46 -194.30
N CYS A 3 46.55 30.61 -194.40
CA CYS A 3 46.41 31.57 -193.28
C CYS A 3 45.07 31.48 -192.53
N SER A 4 44.09 30.70 -193.00
CA SER A 4 42.73 30.66 -192.40
C SER A 4 42.48 29.50 -191.42
N MET A 5 43.14 28.35 -191.58
CA MET A 5 42.89 27.18 -190.72
C MET A 5 43.57 27.26 -189.35
N SER A 6 44.76 27.87 -189.28
CA SER A 6 45.52 28.03 -188.04
C SER A 6 44.86 29.00 -187.06
N CYS A 7 44.17 30.04 -187.55
CA CYS A 7 43.50 31.02 -186.70
C CYS A 7 42.23 30.46 -186.03
N SER A 8 41.52 29.55 -186.69
CA SER A 8 40.28 28.94 -186.17
C SER A 8 40.51 27.93 -185.04
N MET A 9 41.59 27.14 -185.11
CA MET A 9 41.90 26.17 -184.05
C MET A 9 42.32 26.85 -182.75
N VAL A 10 43.14 27.89 -182.84
CA VAL A 10 43.61 28.64 -181.67
C VAL A 10 42.43 29.30 -180.94
N LEU A 11 41.47 29.85 -181.68
CA LEU A 11 40.29 30.48 -181.11
C LEU A 11 39.35 29.47 -180.44
N TYR A 12 39.20 28.26 -181.01
CA TYR A 12 38.39 27.20 -180.41
C TYR A 12 38.99 26.68 -179.10
N VAL A 13 40.31 26.45 -179.06
CA VAL A 13 41.00 25.98 -177.85
C VAL A 13 40.90 27.02 -176.74
N LEU A 14 41.19 28.29 -177.03
CA LEU A 14 41.08 29.36 -176.04
C LEU A 14 39.66 29.52 -175.48
N LEU A 15 38.64 29.38 -176.34
CA LEU A 15 37.25 29.56 -175.93
C LEU A 15 36.76 28.33 -175.14
N TYR A 16 37.20 27.12 -175.50
CA TYR A 16 36.90 25.91 -174.74
C TYR A 16 37.56 25.94 -173.36
N ASP A 17 38.85 26.28 -173.27
CA ASP A 17 39.56 26.35 -172.00
C ASP A 17 38.97 27.43 -171.08
N LEU A 18 38.70 28.63 -171.61
CA LEU A 18 38.08 29.70 -170.83
C LEU A 18 36.70 29.31 -170.31
N LEU A 19 35.88 28.66 -171.13
CA LEU A 19 34.52 28.30 -170.78
C LEU A 19 34.50 27.09 -169.83
N TYR A 20 35.40 26.12 -170.01
CA TYR A 20 35.60 25.02 -169.09
C TYR A 20 36.08 25.51 -167.73
N ASP A 21 37.10 26.37 -167.69
CA ASP A 21 37.61 26.93 -166.43
C ASP A 21 36.55 27.77 -165.72
N LEU A 22 35.84 28.63 -166.46
CA LEU A 22 34.78 29.45 -165.86
C LEU A 22 33.65 28.59 -165.30
N LEU A 23 33.20 27.58 -166.05
CA LEU A 23 32.07 26.74 -165.66
C LEU A 23 32.46 25.77 -164.55
N TYR A 24 33.67 25.20 -164.59
CA TYR A 24 34.20 24.36 -163.53
C TYR A 24 34.41 25.15 -162.25
N VAL A 25 35.09 26.31 -162.32
CA VAL A 25 35.33 27.13 -161.12
C VAL A 25 34.01 27.64 -160.56
N LEU A 26 33.10 28.17 -161.37
CA LEU A 26 31.82 28.68 -160.88
C LEU A 26 30.98 27.54 -160.28
N LEU A 27 30.80 26.43 -161.00
CA LEU A 27 29.92 25.35 -160.55
C LEU A 27 30.53 24.61 -159.36
N TYR A 28 31.82 24.28 -159.41
CA TYR A 28 32.48 23.59 -158.32
C TYR A 28 32.59 24.48 -157.09
N VAL A 29 33.12 25.70 -157.21
CA VAL A 29 33.30 26.57 -156.04
C VAL A 29 31.94 26.97 -155.46
N LEU A 30 30.98 27.40 -156.29
CA LEU A 30 29.67 27.77 -155.76
C LEU A 30 28.96 26.58 -155.15
N LEU A 31 28.84 25.45 -155.86
CA LEU A 31 28.02 24.33 -155.40
C LEU A 31 28.71 23.57 -154.27
N TYR A 32 30.03 23.36 -154.33
CA TYR A 32 30.75 22.71 -153.24
C TYR A 32 30.83 23.62 -152.02
N VAL A 33 31.29 24.87 -152.15
CA VAL A 33 31.44 25.73 -150.97
C VAL A 33 30.10 26.07 -150.37
N LEU A 34 29.09 26.46 -151.17
CA LEU A 34 27.78 26.79 -150.61
C LEU A 34 27.13 25.57 -149.99
N LEU A 35 27.08 24.42 -150.68
CA LEU A 35 26.32 23.28 -150.20
C LEU A 35 27.06 22.54 -149.09
N TYR A 36 28.38 22.38 -149.19
CA TYR A 36 29.15 21.72 -148.15
C TYR A 36 29.26 22.58 -146.90
N VAL A 37 29.73 23.83 -147.01
CA VAL A 37 29.93 24.68 -145.82
C VAL A 37 28.59 24.98 -145.16
N LEU A 38 27.58 25.40 -145.93
CA LEU A 38 26.31 25.79 -145.32
C LEU A 38 25.55 24.60 -144.76
N LEU A 39 25.54 23.44 -145.43
CA LEU A 39 24.80 22.28 -144.94
C LEU A 39 25.57 21.52 -143.86
N TYR A 40 26.89 21.42 -143.96
CA TYR A 40 27.68 20.75 -142.93
C TYR A 40 27.74 21.60 -141.66
N ASP A 41 28.12 22.88 -141.74
CA ASP A 41 28.27 23.70 -140.54
C ASP A 41 26.92 23.94 -139.88
N LEU A 42 25.87 24.30 -140.64
CA LEU A 42 24.55 24.54 -140.05
C LEU A 42 23.97 23.26 -139.40
N LEU A 43 24.09 22.11 -140.07
CA LEU A 43 23.47 20.88 -139.59
C LEU A 43 24.31 20.26 -138.46
N TYR A 44 25.64 20.36 -138.53
CA TYR A 44 26.52 19.97 -137.44
C TYR A 44 26.29 20.86 -136.21
N ASP A 45 26.32 22.18 -136.36
CA ASP A 45 26.15 23.10 -135.24
C ASP A 45 24.74 22.99 -134.65
N LEU A 46 23.70 22.94 -135.47
CA LEU A 46 22.33 22.79 -134.97
C LEU A 46 22.15 21.47 -134.24
N LEU A 47 22.61 20.36 -134.81
CA LEU A 47 22.38 19.03 -134.25
C LEU A 47 23.29 18.79 -133.04
N TYR A 48 24.53 19.26 -133.06
CA TYR A 48 25.43 19.20 -131.92
C TYR A 48 24.95 20.10 -130.78
N VAL A 49 24.67 21.37 -131.04
CA VAL A 49 24.23 22.30 -129.98
C VAL A 49 22.87 21.87 -129.44
N LEU A 50 21.89 21.55 -130.28
CA LEU A 50 20.58 21.13 -129.80
C LEU A 50 20.68 19.82 -129.03
N LEU A 51 21.31 18.78 -129.59
CA LEU A 51 21.28 17.46 -128.98
C LEU A 51 22.24 17.37 -127.78
N TYR A 52 23.43 17.94 -127.87
CA TYR A 52 24.38 17.91 -126.76
C TYR A 52 23.91 18.84 -125.64
N VAL A 53 23.70 20.12 -125.90
CA VAL A 53 23.37 21.08 -124.83
C VAL A 53 22.02 20.74 -124.22
N LEU A 54 20.98 20.52 -125.02
CA LEU A 54 19.65 20.24 -124.46
C LEU A 54 19.61 18.89 -123.76
N LEU A 55 20.14 17.82 -124.35
CA LEU A 55 20.00 16.48 -123.76
C LEU A 55 20.99 16.27 -122.61
N TYR A 56 22.22 16.78 -122.72
CA TYR A 56 23.17 16.70 -121.62
C TYR A 56 22.74 17.58 -120.46
N ASP A 57 22.48 18.87 -120.69
CA ASP A 57 22.17 19.77 -119.57
C ASP A 57 20.81 19.42 -118.94
N LEU A 58 19.78 19.12 -119.75
CA LEU A 58 18.48 18.75 -119.19
C LEU A 58 18.57 17.44 -118.41
N LEU A 59 19.18 16.40 -118.99
CA LEU A 59 19.19 15.07 -118.38
C LEU A 59 20.18 15.01 -117.22
N TYR A 60 21.34 15.65 -117.32
CA TYR A 60 22.29 15.77 -116.22
C TYR A 60 21.70 16.61 -115.09
N VAL A 61 21.22 17.82 -115.36
CA VAL A 61 20.68 18.68 -114.29
C VAL A 61 19.43 18.06 -113.68
N LEU A 62 18.48 17.58 -114.48
CA LEU A 62 17.26 16.95 -113.93
C LEU A 62 17.63 15.71 -113.12
N LEU A 63 18.39 14.77 -113.68
CA LEU A 63 18.62 13.48 -113.03
C LEU A 63 19.59 13.61 -111.85
N TYR A 64 20.63 14.43 -111.98
CA TYR A 64 21.57 14.69 -110.89
C TYR A 64 20.90 15.49 -109.79
N VAL A 65 20.29 16.64 -110.08
CA VAL A 65 19.68 17.47 -109.03
C VAL A 65 18.51 16.74 -108.41
N LEU A 66 17.59 16.15 -109.18
CA LEU A 66 16.46 15.43 -108.62
C LEU A 66 16.94 14.24 -107.76
N LEU A 67 17.78 13.35 -108.30
CA LEU A 67 18.18 12.17 -107.53
C LEU A 67 19.10 12.51 -106.37
N TYR A 68 20.02 13.47 -106.52
CA TYR A 68 20.93 13.83 -105.46
C TYR A 68 20.20 14.59 -104.35
N VAL A 69 19.45 15.64 -104.67
CA VAL A 69 18.73 16.44 -103.68
C VAL A 69 17.64 15.58 -103.03
N LEU A 70 16.83 14.86 -103.81
CA LEU A 70 15.76 14.04 -103.23
C LEU A 70 16.32 12.86 -102.43
N ARG A 71 17.40 12.21 -102.85
CA ARG A 71 17.99 11.12 -102.07
C ARG A 71 18.70 11.64 -100.84
N TYR A 72 19.49 12.70 -100.97
CA TYR A 72 20.29 13.21 -99.87
C TYR A 72 19.39 13.90 -98.85
N ASP A 73 18.56 14.86 -99.25
CA ASP A 73 17.72 15.57 -98.30
C ASP A 73 16.65 14.65 -97.71
N LEU A 74 15.97 13.83 -98.51
CA LEU A 74 14.92 12.95 -97.96
C LEU A 74 15.51 11.84 -97.10
N LEU A 75 16.54 11.11 -97.53
CA LEU A 75 17.08 10.03 -96.69
C LEU A 75 17.90 10.57 -95.54
N TYR A 76 18.76 11.56 -95.75
CA TYR A 76 19.64 12.03 -94.69
C TYR A 76 18.84 12.78 -93.64
N VAL A 77 18.08 13.80 -94.03
CA VAL A 77 17.33 14.61 -93.05
C VAL A 77 16.27 13.76 -92.37
N LEU A 78 15.45 13.02 -93.13
CA LEU A 78 14.37 12.24 -92.52
C LEU A 78 14.90 11.09 -91.67
N LEU A 79 15.92 10.36 -92.12
CA LEU A 79 16.43 9.22 -91.35
C LEU A 79 17.30 9.67 -90.18
N TYR A 80 18.11 10.72 -90.34
CA TYR A 80 18.92 11.26 -89.25
C TYR A 80 18.02 11.92 -88.19
N ASP A 81 17.11 12.80 -88.58
CA ASP A 81 16.24 13.49 -87.62
C ASP A 81 15.27 12.51 -86.97
N LEU A 82 14.66 11.59 -87.72
CA LEU A 82 13.77 10.59 -87.12
C LEU A 82 14.51 9.67 -86.18
N LEU A 83 15.68 9.16 -86.57
CA LEU A 83 16.43 8.21 -85.75
C LEU A 83 17.08 8.91 -84.56
N TYR A 84 17.54 10.15 -84.70
CA TYR A 84 18.06 10.95 -83.60
C TYR A 84 16.95 11.32 -82.63
N VAL A 85 15.82 11.86 -83.10
CA VAL A 85 14.71 12.23 -82.21
C VAL A 85 14.12 10.99 -81.56
N LEU A 86 13.83 9.93 -82.31
CA LEU A 86 13.28 8.70 -81.74
C LEU A 86 14.26 8.07 -80.76
N LEU A 87 15.52 7.87 -81.13
CA LEU A 87 16.46 7.15 -80.28
C LEU A 87 16.92 8.01 -79.11
N TYR A 88 17.23 9.29 -79.32
CA TYR A 88 17.71 10.15 -78.26
C TYR A 88 16.58 10.56 -77.32
N VAL A 89 15.49 11.14 -77.83
CA VAL A 89 14.41 11.61 -76.95
C VAL A 89 13.73 10.43 -76.27
N LEU A 90 13.35 9.39 -77.02
CA LEU A 90 12.63 8.28 -76.40
C LEU A 90 13.50 7.48 -75.45
N LEU A 91 14.77 7.19 -75.80
CA LEU A 91 15.62 6.40 -74.91
C LEU A 91 16.14 7.23 -73.74
N TYR A 92 16.47 8.51 -73.95
CA TYR A 92 16.93 9.37 -72.87
C TYR A 92 15.79 9.70 -71.92
N ASP A 93 14.64 10.16 -72.41
CA ASP A 93 13.51 10.49 -71.53
C ASP A 93 12.96 9.24 -70.85
N LEU A 94 12.78 8.13 -71.56
CA LEU A 94 12.27 6.91 -70.94
C LEU A 94 13.26 6.38 -69.90
N LEU A 95 14.55 6.31 -70.21
CA LEU A 95 15.54 5.75 -69.29
C LEU A 95 15.83 6.72 -68.14
N TYR A 96 15.84 8.03 -68.38
CA TYR A 96 16.01 9.03 -67.33
C TYR A 96 14.80 9.08 -66.41
N VAL A 97 13.59 9.27 -66.93
CA VAL A 97 12.37 9.31 -66.11
C VAL A 97 12.17 7.99 -65.38
N LEU A 98 12.25 6.85 -66.08
CA LEU A 98 11.97 5.57 -65.47
C LEU A 98 13.06 5.13 -64.50
N LEU A 99 14.33 5.43 -64.75
CA LEU A 99 15.41 5.02 -63.84
C LEU A 99 15.62 6.03 -62.72
N TYR A 100 15.53 7.33 -63.01
CA TYR A 100 15.73 8.36 -61.99
C TYR A 100 14.52 8.44 -61.07
N ASP A 101 13.30 8.60 -61.59
CA ASP A 101 12.13 8.77 -60.73
C ASP A 101 11.83 7.47 -59.97
N LEU A 102 11.86 6.31 -60.63
CA LEU A 102 11.61 5.05 -59.93
C LEU A 102 12.68 4.75 -58.88
N LEU A 103 13.97 4.96 -59.19
CA LEU A 103 15.03 4.62 -58.25
C LEU A 103 15.13 5.67 -57.14
N TYR A 104 14.91 6.95 -57.44
CA TYR A 104 14.86 8.00 -56.44
C TYR A 104 13.66 7.83 -55.53
N ASP A 105 12.44 7.69 -56.07
CA ASP A 105 11.23 7.55 -55.27
C ASP A 105 11.26 6.25 -54.47
N LEU A 106 11.61 5.11 -55.09
CA LEU A 106 11.67 3.84 -54.35
C LEU A 106 12.74 3.87 -53.26
N LEU A 107 13.93 4.41 -53.53
CA LEU A 107 15.03 4.41 -52.57
C LEU A 107 14.80 5.46 -51.49
N TYR A 108 14.25 6.63 -51.83
CA TYR A 108 13.89 7.66 -50.88
C TYR A 108 12.72 7.22 -50.01
N ASP A 109 11.61 6.76 -50.58
CA ASP A 109 10.45 6.30 -49.80
C ASP A 109 10.82 5.08 -48.96
N LEU A 110 11.50 4.08 -49.52
CA LEU A 110 11.89 2.91 -48.73
C LEU A 110 12.86 3.29 -47.62
N LEU A 111 13.90 4.09 -47.90
CA LEU A 111 14.89 4.42 -46.88
C LEU A 111 14.32 5.40 -45.85
N TYR A 112 13.53 6.39 -46.27
CA TYR A 112 12.93 7.36 -45.37
C TYR A 112 11.83 6.73 -44.53
N VAL A 113 10.83 6.10 -45.13
CA VAL A 113 9.71 5.47 -44.39
C VAL A 113 10.25 4.35 -43.51
N LEU A 114 11.06 3.44 -44.05
CA LEU A 114 11.51 2.28 -43.27
C LEU A 114 12.53 2.66 -42.20
N LEU A 115 13.41 3.64 -42.43
CA LEU A 115 14.41 4.00 -41.42
C LEU A 115 13.87 5.04 -40.45
N TYR A 116 13.11 6.04 -40.91
CA TYR A 116 12.57 7.07 -40.05
C TYR A 116 11.42 6.52 -39.21
N ASP A 117 10.40 5.90 -39.81
CA ASP A 117 9.25 5.45 -39.03
C ASP A 117 9.64 4.27 -38.13
N LEU A 118 10.41 3.29 -38.62
CA LEU A 118 10.85 2.18 -37.77
C LEU A 118 11.74 2.65 -36.62
N LEU A 119 12.69 3.56 -36.87
CA LEU A 119 13.62 4.01 -35.83
C LEU A 119 12.93 4.98 -34.87
N TYR A 120 12.04 5.84 -35.37
CA TYR A 120 11.24 6.73 -34.55
C TYR A 120 10.26 5.93 -33.68
N ASP A 121 9.45 5.05 -34.26
CA ASP A 121 8.48 4.26 -33.52
C ASP A 121 9.18 3.31 -32.54
N LEU A 122 10.22 2.58 -32.98
CA LEU A 122 10.95 1.69 -32.07
C LEU A 122 11.64 2.46 -30.95
N LEU A 123 12.29 3.58 -31.23
CA LEU A 123 13.05 4.31 -30.21
C LEU A 123 12.11 5.12 -29.31
N TYR A 124 11.05 5.71 -29.86
CA TYR A 124 10.06 6.47 -29.10
C TYR A 124 9.22 5.52 -28.24
N ASP A 125 8.60 4.50 -28.81
CA ASP A 125 7.75 3.58 -28.04
C ASP A 125 8.57 2.81 -27.01
N LEU A 126 9.73 2.24 -27.40
CA LEU A 126 10.56 1.51 -26.43
C LEU A 126 11.07 2.43 -25.32
N LEU A 127 11.53 3.63 -25.63
CA LEU A 127 12.09 4.52 -24.60
C LEU A 127 11.00 5.17 -23.77
N TYR A 128 9.87 5.55 -24.36
CA TYR A 128 8.75 6.13 -23.66
C TYR A 128 8.08 5.08 -22.76
N ASP A 129 7.71 3.92 -23.30
CA ASP A 129 7.03 2.88 -22.52
C ASP A 129 7.96 2.32 -21.44
N LEU A 130 9.22 1.98 -21.78
CA LEU A 130 10.15 1.46 -20.77
C LEU A 130 10.43 2.49 -19.67
N LEU A 131 10.66 3.76 -20.02
CA LEU A 131 11.01 4.77 -19.02
C LEU A 131 9.78 5.20 -18.23
N TYR A 132 8.62 5.32 -18.85
CA TYR A 132 7.38 5.67 -18.18
C TYR A 132 6.93 4.54 -17.27
N ASP A 133 6.86 3.30 -17.76
CA ASP A 133 6.44 2.15 -16.95
C ASP A 133 7.44 1.88 -15.82
N LEU A 134 8.75 1.89 -16.09
CA LEU A 134 9.75 1.67 -15.05
C LEU A 134 9.70 2.78 -13.99
N LEU A 135 9.60 4.04 -14.41
CA LEU A 135 9.59 5.16 -13.46
C LEU A 135 8.27 5.23 -12.70
N TYR A 136 7.15 4.95 -13.35
CA TYR A 136 5.84 4.91 -12.72
C TYR A 136 5.76 3.73 -11.74
N ASP A 137 6.09 2.51 -12.16
CA ASP A 137 6.05 1.34 -11.30
C ASP A 137 7.05 1.45 -10.15
N LEU A 138 8.29 1.86 -10.40
CA LEU A 138 9.29 2.01 -9.35
C LEU A 138 8.86 3.10 -8.36
N LEU A 139 8.47 4.28 -8.83
CA LEU A 139 8.12 5.39 -7.95
C LEU A 139 6.80 5.13 -7.21
N TYR A 140 5.79 4.62 -7.91
CA TYR A 140 4.49 4.35 -7.32
C TYR A 140 4.56 3.18 -6.35
N VAL A 141 5.14 2.03 -6.75
CA VAL A 141 5.23 0.87 -5.87
C VAL A 141 6.16 1.15 -4.69
N LEU A 142 7.34 1.75 -4.92
CA LEU A 142 8.26 2.06 -3.81
C LEU A 142 7.62 3.08 -2.86
N LEU A 143 7.07 4.18 -3.37
CA LEU A 143 6.49 5.22 -2.51
C LEU A 143 5.25 4.71 -1.79
N TYR A 144 4.35 4.00 -2.49
CA TYR A 144 3.13 3.47 -1.90
C TYR A 144 3.45 2.39 -0.88
N VAL A 145 4.27 1.39 -1.22
CA VAL A 145 4.60 0.30 -0.29
C VAL A 145 5.41 0.83 0.88
N LEU A 146 6.45 1.65 0.64
CA LEU A 146 7.25 2.21 1.73
C LEU A 146 6.39 3.07 2.64
N LEU A 147 5.63 4.02 2.09
CA LEU A 147 4.88 4.97 2.89
C LEU A 147 3.68 4.30 3.56
N TYR A 148 2.96 3.42 2.87
CA TYR A 148 1.83 2.69 3.45
C TYR A 148 2.30 1.69 4.50
N VAL A 149 3.27 0.82 4.20
CA VAL A 149 3.72 -0.19 5.17
C VAL A 149 4.42 0.47 6.35
N LEU A 150 5.32 1.42 6.11
CA LEU A 150 6.02 2.09 7.21
C LEU A 150 5.02 2.86 8.08
N LEU A 151 4.13 3.67 7.48
CA LEU A 151 3.22 4.49 8.25
C LEU A 151 2.13 3.65 8.92
N TYR A 152 1.58 2.66 8.23
CA TYR A 152 0.53 1.81 8.80
C TYR A 152 1.09 0.91 9.90
N VAL A 153 2.17 0.16 9.65
CA VAL A 153 2.73 -0.76 10.65
C VAL A 153 3.27 0.04 11.85
N LEU A 154 4.07 1.08 11.60
CA LEU A 154 4.67 1.84 12.68
C LEU A 154 3.63 2.61 13.48
N LEU A 155 2.59 3.17 12.85
CA LEU A 155 1.56 3.91 13.59
C LEU A 155 0.55 2.98 14.23
N TYR A 156 0.17 1.88 13.60
CA TYR A 156 -0.78 0.92 14.16
C TYR A 156 -0.14 0.17 15.33
N ASP A 157 1.04 -0.41 15.16
CA ASP A 157 1.69 -1.19 16.22
C ASP A 157 2.08 -0.27 17.38
N LEU A 158 2.69 0.90 17.12
CA LEU A 158 3.05 1.82 18.20
C LEU A 158 1.81 2.33 18.95
N LEU A 159 0.73 2.67 18.25
CA LEU A 159 -0.46 3.21 18.89
C LEU A 159 -1.26 2.11 19.58
N TYR A 160 -1.32 0.91 19.02
CA TYR A 160 -1.95 -0.25 19.63
C TYR A 160 -1.18 -0.68 20.89
N ASP A 161 0.12 -0.91 20.80
CA ASP A 161 0.93 -1.35 21.94
C ASP A 161 0.93 -0.27 23.03
N LEU A 162 1.17 1.00 22.68
CA LEU A 162 1.19 2.08 23.66
C LEU A 162 -0.18 2.26 24.32
N LEU A 163 -1.27 2.23 23.56
CA LEU A 163 -2.60 2.49 24.11
C LEU A 163 -3.15 1.26 24.84
N TYR A 164 -2.89 0.05 24.36
CA TYR A 164 -3.30 -1.18 25.00
C TYR A 164 -2.51 -1.41 26.29
N ASP A 165 -1.17 -1.36 26.26
CA ASP A 165 -0.35 -1.59 27.45
C ASP A 165 -0.59 -0.49 28.49
N LEU A 166 -0.57 0.79 28.09
CA LEU A 166 -0.80 1.89 29.03
C LEU A 166 -2.21 1.84 29.63
N LEU A 167 -3.24 1.58 28.83
CA LEU A 167 -4.62 1.58 29.33
C LEU A 167 -4.91 0.31 30.12
N TYR A 168 -4.37 -0.84 29.72
CA TYR A 168 -4.52 -2.09 30.45
C TYR A 168 -3.79 -2.03 31.77
N ASP A 169 -2.49 -1.68 31.79
CA ASP A 169 -1.71 -1.63 33.03
C ASP A 169 -2.28 -0.56 33.97
N LEU A 170 -2.53 0.66 33.47
CA LEU A 170 -3.05 1.73 34.32
C LEU A 170 -4.45 1.40 34.86
N LEU A 171 -5.35 0.88 34.03
CA LEU A 171 -6.73 0.62 34.46
C LEU A 171 -6.82 -0.66 35.30
N TYR A 172 -6.05 -1.69 34.97
CA TYR A 172 -6.03 -2.93 35.74
C TYR A 172 -5.36 -2.71 37.09
N ASP A 173 -4.15 -2.15 37.13
CA ASP A 173 -3.44 -1.95 38.40
C ASP A 173 -4.19 -0.96 39.29
N LEU A 174 -4.62 0.20 38.75
CA LEU A 174 -5.34 1.18 39.55
C LEU A 174 -6.68 0.61 40.06
N LEU A 175 -7.44 -0.10 39.22
CA LEU A 175 -8.74 -0.63 39.63
C LEU A 175 -8.59 -1.84 40.55
N TYR A 176 -7.60 -2.70 40.32
CA TYR A 176 -7.32 -3.84 41.18
C TYR A 176 -6.81 -3.38 42.53
N ASP A 177 -5.78 -2.54 42.59
CA ASP A 177 -5.21 -2.07 43.86
C ASP A 177 -6.21 -1.22 44.63
N LEU A 178 -6.88 -0.26 43.99
CA LEU A 178 -7.87 0.58 44.68
C LEU A 178 -9.05 -0.24 45.19
N LEU A 179 -9.58 -1.16 44.38
CA LEU A 179 -10.77 -1.94 44.76
C LEU A 179 -10.41 -3.03 45.76
N TYR A 180 -9.24 -3.67 45.63
CA TYR A 180 -8.75 -4.65 46.59
C TYR A 180 -8.42 -4.00 47.92
N ASP A 181 -7.62 -2.93 47.94
CA ASP A 181 -7.26 -2.26 49.19
C ASP A 181 -8.48 -1.63 49.86
N LEU A 182 -9.33 -0.92 49.11
CA LEU A 182 -10.52 -0.30 49.69
C LEU A 182 -11.48 -1.36 50.23
N LEU A 183 -11.76 -2.43 49.46
CA LEU A 183 -12.72 -3.43 49.88
C LEU A 183 -12.15 -4.32 50.99
N TYR A 184 -10.87 -4.67 50.94
CA TYR A 184 -10.23 -5.50 51.95
C TYR A 184 -10.06 -4.73 53.24
N VAL A 185 -9.43 -3.55 53.23
CA VAL A 185 -9.19 -2.76 54.44
C VAL A 185 -10.52 -2.32 55.05
N LEU A 186 -11.44 -1.77 54.25
CA LEU A 186 -12.70 -1.26 54.80
C LEU A 186 -13.62 -2.39 55.28
N LEU A 187 -13.75 -3.50 54.55
CA LEU A 187 -14.57 -4.61 55.00
C LEU A 187 -13.94 -5.34 56.18
N TYR A 188 -12.63 -5.61 56.13
CA TYR A 188 -11.96 -6.36 57.18
C TYR A 188 -11.88 -5.54 58.47
N ASP A 189 -11.42 -4.30 58.43
CA ASP A 189 -11.29 -3.49 59.64
C ASP A 189 -12.66 -3.15 60.22
N LEU A 190 -13.63 -2.75 59.39
CA LEU A 190 -14.97 -2.42 59.88
C LEU A 190 -15.65 -3.65 60.47
N LEU A 191 -15.61 -4.79 59.78
CA LEU A 191 -16.29 -6.00 60.26
C LEU A 191 -15.56 -6.59 61.46
N TYR A 192 -14.23 -6.60 61.48
CA TYR A 192 -13.46 -7.13 62.59
C TYR A 192 -13.61 -6.26 63.82
N VAL A 193 -13.36 -4.95 63.73
CA VAL A 193 -13.44 -4.04 64.89
C VAL A 193 -14.87 -3.99 65.41
N LEU A 194 -15.86 -3.79 64.54
CA LEU A 194 -17.24 -3.63 64.97
C LEU A 194 -17.82 -4.94 65.52
N LEU A 195 -17.55 -6.08 64.88
CA LEU A 195 -18.08 -7.37 65.36
C LEU A 195 -17.32 -7.82 66.62
N TYR A 196 -15.99 -7.71 66.64
CA TYR A 196 -15.18 -8.17 67.77
C TYR A 196 -15.41 -7.29 68.99
N ASP A 197 -15.30 -5.96 68.87
CA ASP A 197 -15.44 -5.08 70.03
C ASP A 197 -16.88 -5.07 70.54
N LEU A 198 -17.89 -5.00 69.66
CA LEU A 198 -19.28 -5.03 70.09
C LEU A 198 -19.61 -6.35 70.78
N LEU A 199 -19.24 -7.48 70.17
CA LEU A 199 -19.59 -8.79 70.71
C LEU A 199 -18.78 -9.11 71.96
N TYR A 200 -17.50 -8.74 72.01
CA TYR A 200 -16.66 -8.97 73.17
C TYR A 200 -17.08 -8.08 74.34
N VAL A 201 -17.14 -6.76 74.16
CA VAL A 201 -17.51 -5.83 75.24
C VAL A 201 -18.92 -6.11 75.73
N LEU A 202 -19.89 -6.21 74.82
CA LEU A 202 -21.28 -6.38 75.23
C LEU A 202 -21.55 -7.75 75.85
N LEU A 203 -20.99 -8.83 75.31
CA LEU A 203 -21.21 -10.16 75.87
C LEU A 203 -20.41 -10.35 77.16
N TYR A 204 -19.14 -9.95 77.19
CA TYR A 204 -18.28 -10.16 78.35
C TYR A 204 -18.71 -9.28 79.53
N ASP A 205 -18.89 -7.98 79.33
CA ASP A 205 -19.22 -7.08 80.44
C ASP A 205 -20.65 -7.34 80.94
N LEU A 206 -21.62 -7.53 80.04
CA LEU A 206 -22.99 -7.80 80.46
C LEU A 206 -23.08 -9.14 81.20
N LEU A 207 -22.47 -10.21 80.66
CA LEU A 207 -22.55 -11.53 81.28
C LEU A 207 -21.74 -11.58 82.58
N TYR A 208 -20.55 -10.97 82.62
CA TYR A 208 -19.71 -10.97 83.80
C TYR A 208 -20.32 -10.14 84.92
N VAL A 209 -20.71 -8.90 84.66
CA VAL A 209 -21.30 -8.01 85.67
C VAL A 209 -22.63 -8.59 86.17
N LEU A 210 -23.52 -9.00 85.25
CA LEU A 210 -24.83 -9.49 85.65
C LEU A 210 -24.73 -10.83 86.39
N LEU A 211 -23.88 -11.75 85.97
CA LEU A 211 -23.72 -13.03 86.65
C LEU A 211 -22.97 -12.86 87.98
N TYR A 212 -21.90 -12.07 88.02
CA TYR A 212 -21.10 -11.87 89.22
C TYR A 212 -21.89 -11.11 90.28
N ASP A 213 -22.48 -9.95 89.94
CA ASP A 213 -23.21 -9.14 90.93
C ASP A 213 -24.46 -9.88 91.41
N LEU A 214 -25.24 -10.48 90.51
CA LEU A 214 -26.44 -11.22 90.91
C LEU A 214 -26.09 -12.42 91.78
N LEU A 215 -25.11 -13.23 91.38
CA LEU A 215 -24.82 -14.47 92.08
C LEU A 215 -24.04 -14.23 93.37
N TYR A 216 -23.10 -13.27 93.38
CA TYR A 216 -22.33 -12.95 94.57
C TYR A 216 -23.17 -12.21 95.61
N VAL A 217 -23.80 -11.09 95.25
CA VAL A 217 -24.57 -10.28 96.20
C VAL A 217 -25.76 -11.07 96.74
N LEU A 218 -26.54 -11.68 95.84
CA LEU A 218 -27.76 -12.37 96.27
C LEU A 218 -27.46 -13.64 97.05
N LEU A 219 -26.47 -14.44 96.65
CA LEU A 219 -26.16 -15.66 97.38
C LEU A 219 -25.40 -15.37 98.68
N TYR A 220 -24.43 -14.47 98.67
CA TYR A 220 -23.62 -14.17 99.84
C TYR A 220 -24.43 -13.44 100.90
N ASP A 221 -25.12 -12.35 100.56
CA ASP A 221 -25.86 -11.56 101.54
C ASP A 221 -27.05 -12.35 102.09
N LEU A 222 -27.81 -13.03 101.23
CA LEU A 222 -28.94 -13.83 101.68
C LEU A 222 -28.48 -14.98 102.60
N LEU A 223 -27.43 -15.70 102.22
CA LEU A 223 -26.98 -16.87 102.98
C LEU A 223 -26.25 -16.45 104.25
N TYR A 224 -25.48 -15.37 104.22
CA TYR A 224 -24.80 -14.85 105.41
C TYR A 224 -25.78 -14.29 106.42
N VAL A 225 -26.68 -13.38 106.00
CA VAL A 225 -27.66 -12.75 106.91
C VAL A 225 -28.60 -13.81 107.46
N LEU A 226 -29.17 -14.67 106.61
CA LEU A 226 -30.14 -15.66 107.05
C LEU A 226 -29.51 -16.73 107.95
N LEU A 227 -28.31 -17.21 107.64
CA LEU A 227 -27.65 -18.23 108.46
C LEU A 227 -27.10 -17.63 109.76
N TYR A 228 -26.49 -16.44 109.70
CA TYR A 228 -25.91 -15.80 110.88
C TYR A 228 -26.99 -15.35 111.85
N ASP A 229 -27.98 -14.58 111.40
CA ASP A 229 -29.01 -14.05 112.31
C ASP A 229 -29.88 -15.16 112.87
N LEU A 230 -30.32 -16.11 112.03
CA LEU A 230 -31.16 -17.22 112.51
C LEU A 230 -30.40 -18.09 113.50
N LEU A 231 -29.15 -18.47 113.19
CA LEU A 231 -28.41 -19.42 114.01
C LEU A 231 -27.86 -18.76 115.27
N TYR A 232 -27.43 -17.49 115.20
CA TYR A 232 -26.92 -16.77 116.36
C TYR A 232 -28.03 -16.39 117.32
N VAL A 233 -29.09 -15.71 116.86
CA VAL A 233 -30.18 -15.25 117.73
C VAL A 233 -30.92 -16.43 118.34
N LEU A 234 -31.30 -17.40 117.51
CA LEU A 234 -32.12 -18.52 117.99
C LEU A 234 -31.33 -19.46 118.90
N LEU A 235 -30.04 -19.73 118.62
CA LEU A 235 -29.25 -20.61 119.47
C LEU A 235 -28.77 -19.89 120.74
N TYR A 236 -28.39 -18.61 120.66
CA TYR A 236 -27.89 -17.88 121.82
C TYR A 236 -29.00 -17.58 122.81
N ASP A 237 -30.11 -17.00 122.36
CA ASP A 237 -31.20 -16.61 123.26
C ASP A 237 -31.86 -17.83 123.88
N LEU A 238 -32.18 -18.86 123.07
CA LEU A 238 -32.80 -20.09 123.56
C LEU A 238 -31.91 -20.81 124.57
N LEU A 239 -30.61 -20.91 124.31
CA LEU A 239 -29.69 -21.67 125.16
C LEU A 239 -29.31 -20.87 126.41
N TYR A 240 -29.22 -19.54 126.31
CA TYR A 240 -28.99 -18.67 127.46
C TYR A 240 -30.20 -18.66 128.40
N ASP A 241 -31.40 -18.36 127.89
CA ASP A 241 -32.61 -18.25 128.73
C ASP A 241 -32.96 -19.60 129.36
N LEU A 242 -32.98 -20.68 128.56
CA LEU A 242 -33.36 -22.01 129.07
C LEU A 242 -32.36 -22.54 130.11
N LEU A 243 -31.06 -22.33 129.89
CA LEU A 243 -30.02 -22.90 130.76
C LEU A 243 -29.81 -22.04 132.00
N TYR A 244 -29.95 -20.72 131.89
CA TYR A 244 -29.83 -19.81 133.04
C TYR A 244 -31.03 -19.94 133.98
N ASP A 245 -32.26 -19.80 133.48
CA ASP A 245 -33.45 -19.79 134.33
C ASP A 245 -33.68 -21.16 134.99
N LEU A 246 -33.59 -22.25 134.20
CA LEU A 246 -33.83 -23.59 134.72
C LEU A 246 -32.78 -24.00 135.76
N LEU A 247 -31.51 -23.66 135.54
CA LEU A 247 -30.43 -24.05 136.44
C LEU A 247 -30.41 -23.17 137.69
N TYR A 248 -30.74 -21.89 137.56
CA TYR A 248 -30.84 -20.98 138.70
C TYR A 248 -31.99 -21.36 139.63
N ASP A 249 -33.20 -21.53 139.09
CA ASP A 249 -34.40 -21.86 139.88
C ASP A 249 -34.26 -23.22 140.55
N LEU A 250 -33.84 -24.26 139.81
CA LEU A 250 -33.72 -25.62 140.34
C LEU A 250 -32.67 -25.69 141.46
N LEU A 251 -31.52 -25.04 141.27
CA LEU A 251 -30.41 -25.11 142.22
C LEU A 251 -30.69 -24.25 143.46
N TYR A 252 -31.33 -23.09 143.29
CA TYR A 252 -31.77 -22.25 144.39
C TYR A 252 -32.83 -22.95 145.25
N ASP A 253 -33.90 -23.46 144.65
CA ASP A 253 -34.99 -24.12 145.38
C ASP A 253 -34.52 -25.39 146.09
N LEU A 254 -33.77 -26.25 145.38
CA LEU A 254 -33.28 -27.50 145.96
C LEU A 254 -32.35 -27.25 147.14
N LEU A 255 -31.39 -26.33 146.99
CA LEU A 255 -30.37 -26.09 148.00
C LEU A 255 -30.93 -25.33 149.20
N TYR A 256 -31.84 -24.38 148.97
CA TYR A 256 -32.51 -23.64 150.03
C TYR A 256 -33.42 -24.55 150.86
N VAL A 257 -34.32 -25.32 150.21
CA VAL A 257 -35.26 -26.21 150.90
C VAL A 257 -34.53 -27.31 151.64
N LEU A 258 -33.57 -27.98 150.99
CA LEU A 258 -32.85 -29.11 151.59
C LEU A 258 -32.03 -28.65 152.80
N LEU A 259 -31.23 -27.60 152.66
CA LEU A 259 -30.33 -27.16 153.72
C LEU A 259 -31.10 -26.56 154.90
N TYR A 260 -32.10 -25.73 154.61
CA TYR A 260 -32.86 -25.05 155.66
C TYR A 260 -33.71 -26.04 156.47
N VAL A 261 -34.49 -26.90 155.79
CA VAL A 261 -35.39 -27.83 156.48
C VAL A 261 -34.61 -28.90 157.24
N LEU A 262 -33.59 -29.49 156.62
CA LEU A 262 -32.82 -30.56 157.24
C LEU A 262 -32.08 -30.05 158.48
N LEU A 263 -31.38 -28.92 158.35
CA LEU A 263 -30.52 -28.42 159.43
C LEU A 263 -31.35 -27.84 160.58
N TYR A 264 -32.44 -27.13 160.28
CA TYR A 264 -33.32 -26.56 161.30
C TYR A 264 -34.05 -27.65 162.08
N VAL A 265 -34.67 -28.62 161.40
CA VAL A 265 -35.46 -29.67 162.06
C VAL A 265 -34.55 -30.61 162.87
N LEU A 266 -33.44 -31.05 162.28
CA LEU A 266 -32.53 -32.00 162.94
C LEU A 266 -31.93 -31.38 164.21
N LEU A 267 -31.42 -30.15 164.11
CA LEU A 267 -30.69 -29.53 165.21
C LEU A 267 -31.63 -29.06 166.32
N TYR A 268 -32.82 -28.54 165.97
CA TYR A 268 -33.80 -28.11 166.95
C TYR A 268 -34.41 -29.28 167.73
N VAL A 269 -34.86 -30.33 167.04
CA VAL A 269 -35.52 -31.47 167.70
C VAL A 269 -34.53 -32.27 168.54
N LEU A 270 -33.35 -32.57 167.99
CA LEU A 270 -32.35 -33.38 168.68
C LEU A 270 -31.85 -32.68 169.95
N LEU A 271 -31.54 -31.39 169.86
CA LEU A 271 -30.92 -30.67 170.97
C LEU A 271 -31.96 -30.32 172.05
N TYR A 272 -33.19 -30.00 171.66
CA TYR A 272 -34.23 -29.64 172.62
C TYR A 272 -34.73 -30.85 173.42
N VAL A 273 -35.03 -31.97 172.76
CA VAL A 273 -35.57 -33.17 173.44
C VAL A 273 -34.53 -33.80 174.35
N LEU A 274 -33.30 -33.97 173.84
CA LEU A 274 -32.26 -34.73 174.53
C LEU A 274 -31.75 -33.98 175.77
N LEU A 275 -31.67 -32.65 175.73
CA LEU A 275 -31.26 -31.85 176.88
C LEU A 275 -32.37 -31.72 177.92
N TYR A 276 -33.64 -31.71 177.50
CA TYR A 276 -34.78 -31.60 178.41
C TYR A 276 -35.00 -32.90 179.19
N ASP A 277 -34.97 -34.06 178.51
CA ASP A 277 -35.16 -35.37 179.16
C ASP A 277 -34.02 -35.69 180.14
N LEU A 278 -32.77 -35.42 179.75
CA LEU A 278 -31.59 -35.73 180.56
C LEU A 278 -31.54 -34.88 181.85
N LEU A 279 -32.01 -33.63 181.79
CA LEU A 279 -32.04 -32.74 182.94
C LEU A 279 -33.22 -33.05 183.87
N TYR A 280 -34.35 -33.52 183.30
CA TYR A 280 -35.52 -33.93 184.06
C TYR A 280 -35.26 -35.22 184.87
N ASP A 281 -34.59 -36.22 184.28
CA ASP A 281 -34.29 -37.49 184.96
C ASP A 281 -33.24 -37.32 186.08
N LEU A 282 -32.24 -36.44 185.89
CA LEU A 282 -31.19 -36.21 186.89
C LEU A 282 -31.72 -35.54 188.16
N LEU A 283 -32.75 -34.70 188.04
CA LEU A 283 -33.37 -33.97 189.16
C LEU A 283 -34.28 -34.85 190.03
N LYS A 284 -34.84 -35.94 189.50
CA LYS A 284 -35.77 -36.81 190.25
C LYS A 284 -35.08 -37.84 191.15
N GLY A 285 -33.84 -38.26 190.85
CA GLY A 285 -33.15 -39.32 191.58
C GLY A 285 -32.57 -38.92 192.96
N PHE A 286 -32.42 -37.62 193.24
CA PHE A 286 -31.69 -37.14 194.44
C PHE A 286 -32.55 -36.86 195.68
N GLN A 287 -33.86 -37.08 195.66
CA GLN A 287 -34.73 -36.85 196.82
C GLN A 287 -35.58 -38.08 197.16
N LEU A 288 -35.04 -38.95 198.03
CA LEU A 288 -35.70 -39.62 199.16
C LEU A 288 -34.85 -40.82 199.61
N LYS A 289 -34.03 -40.59 200.64
CA LYS A 289 -33.46 -41.57 201.59
C LYS A 289 -34.25 -41.43 202.91
N PRO A 290 -34.23 -42.39 203.86
CA PRO A 290 -33.16 -43.35 204.16
C PRO A 290 -33.23 -44.69 203.44
#